data_AF-A0A419N3E3-F1
#
_entry.id   AF-A0A419N3E3-F1
#
_cell.length_a   1.000
_cell.length_b   1.000
_cell.length_c   1.000
_cell.angle_alpha   90.00
_cell.angle_beta   90.00
_cell.angle_gamma   90.00
#
_symmetry.space_group_name_H-M   'P 1'
#
loop_
_entity.id
_entity.type
_entity.pdbx_description
1 polymer ?
#
loop_
_entity_poly.entity_id
_entity_poly.type
_entity_poly.pdbx_seq_one_letter_code
_entity_poly.pdbx_strand_id
1 'polypeptide(L)'
;MKIKIDGYNAYGIYEDGIDMPLKPCPFCGSDLMQVENTGTACYWVECSLCTAQGAVVAAADEEQIVDTVTMKTIHAEVFNEAIRSWNIRF
;
A
#
# COMPACT_ATOMS: atom_id res chain seq x y z
N MET A 1 3.17 14.01 0.94
CA MET A 1 3.54 12.72 1.55
C MET A 1 4.07 12.99 2.95
N LYS A 2 3.28 12.69 3.97
CA LYS A 2 3.71 12.77 5.38
C LYS A 2 3.45 11.40 5.99
N ILE A 3 4.51 10.62 6.19
CA ILE A 3 4.43 9.35 6.90
C ILE A 3 4.25 9.70 8.39
N LYS A 4 3.07 9.39 8.95
CA LYS A 4 2.86 9.44 10.40
C LYS A 4 3.04 8.03 10.94
N ILE A 5 4.00 7.88 11.85
CA ILE A 5 4.17 6.69 12.67
C ILE A 5 3.53 7.04 14.02
N ASP A 6 2.38 6.45 14.32
CA ASP A 6 1.81 6.48 15.67
C ASP A 6 1.78 5.04 16.20
N GLY A 7 2.17 4.89 17.47
CA GLY A 7 2.68 3.65 18.07
C GLY A 7 1.91 2.36 17.71
N TYR A 8 2.68 1.41 17.16
CA TYR A 8 2.40 -0.03 17.12
C TYR A 8 1.35 -0.56 16.15
N ASN A 9 0.82 0.23 15.20
CA ASN A 9 0.02 -0.31 14.11
C ASN A 9 0.43 0.27 12.76
N ALA A 10 0.72 -0.63 11.83
CA ALA A 10 1.09 -0.35 10.46
C ALA A 10 -0.15 -0.01 9.60
N TYR A 11 -0.58 1.24 9.65
CA TYR A 11 -1.51 1.78 8.65
C TYR A 11 -0.69 2.54 7.62
N GLY A 12 -0.76 2.12 6.36
CA GLY A 12 -0.37 3.03 5.28
C GLY A 12 -1.40 4.16 5.28
N ILE A 13 -1.03 5.32 5.80
CA ILE A 13 -1.94 6.47 5.78
C ILE A 13 -1.68 7.22 4.48
N TYR A 14 -2.38 6.80 3.42
CA TYR A 14 -2.71 7.72 2.34
C TYR A 14 -3.90 8.55 2.82
N GLU A 15 -3.81 9.89 2.83
CA GLU A 15 -4.88 10.76 3.37
C GLU A 15 -6.24 10.53 2.68
N ASP A 16 -6.24 9.91 1.49
CA ASP A 16 -7.41 9.53 0.68
C ASP A 16 -7.61 8.00 0.55
N GLY A 17 -6.87 7.17 1.31
CA GLY A 17 -6.94 5.69 1.27
C GLY A 17 -8.01 5.10 2.20
N ILE A 18 -8.36 3.82 2.02
CA ILE A 18 -9.29 3.11 2.89
C ILE A 18 -8.61 2.84 4.24
N ASP A 19 -9.29 3.15 5.34
CA ASP A 19 -8.88 2.78 6.69
C ASP A 19 -9.12 1.28 6.93
N MET A 20 -8.24 0.44 6.37
CA MET A 20 -8.27 -1.01 6.57
C MET A 20 -6.94 -1.49 7.17
N PRO A 21 -6.95 -2.19 8.32
CA PRO A 21 -5.74 -2.74 8.91
C PRO A 21 -5.13 -3.84 8.02
N LEU A 22 -3.80 -3.88 7.93
CA LEU A 22 -3.08 -4.98 7.30
C LEU A 22 -3.09 -6.21 8.22
N LYS A 23 -3.35 -7.38 7.65
CA LYS A 23 -3.21 -8.66 8.35
C LYS A 23 -1.73 -8.94 8.67
N PRO A 24 -1.45 -9.66 9.77
CA PRO A 24 -0.09 -10.06 10.13
C PRO A 24 0.61 -10.82 9.01
N CYS A 25 1.94 -10.71 8.97
CA CYS A 25 2.79 -11.43 8.04
C CYS A 25 2.56 -12.95 8.15
N PRO A 26 2.19 -13.64 7.05
CA PRO A 26 1.96 -15.08 7.09
C PRO A 26 3.24 -15.90 7.25
N PHE A 27 4.41 -15.29 7.02
CA PHE A 27 5.71 -15.96 7.03
C PHE A 27 6.39 -15.90 8.40
N CYS A 28 6.35 -14.74 9.07
CA CYS A 28 7.00 -14.54 10.36
C CYS A 28 6.04 -14.21 11.51
N GLY A 29 4.74 -13.99 11.23
CA GLY A 29 3.73 -13.64 12.23
C GLY A 29 3.79 -12.19 12.72
N SER A 30 4.66 -11.35 12.17
CA SER A 30 4.80 -9.95 12.56
C SER A 30 3.63 -9.09 12.11
N ASP A 31 3.19 -8.18 12.97
CA ASP A 31 2.23 -7.10 12.64
C ASP A 31 2.91 -5.87 12.04
N LEU A 32 4.25 -5.88 11.94
CA LEU A 32 5.04 -4.80 11.32
C LEU A 32 4.98 -4.93 9.80
N MET A 33 3.91 -4.38 9.24
CA MET A 33 3.65 -4.31 7.81
C MET A 33 3.86 -2.87 7.32
N GLN A 34 4.00 -2.68 6.02
CA GLN A 34 4.02 -1.35 5.40
C GLN A 34 3.53 -1.47 3.96
N VAL A 35 2.93 -0.40 3.44
CA VAL A 35 2.61 -0.30 2.02
C VAL A 35 3.68 0.59 1.39
N GLU A 36 4.40 0.04 0.43
CA GLU A 36 5.52 0.68 -0.25
C GLU A 36 5.13 1.06 -1.69
N ASN A 37 5.85 2.03 -2.25
CA ASN A 37 5.74 2.41 -3.65
C ASN A 37 7.03 2.99 -4.22
N THR A 38 7.14 3.00 -5.55
CA THR A 38 8.30 3.57 -6.27
C THR A 38 8.13 5.04 -6.66
N GLY A 39 7.19 5.77 -6.02
CA GLY A 39 6.83 7.14 -6.41
C GLY A 39 5.85 7.24 -7.59
N THR A 40 5.49 6.10 -8.19
CA THR A 40 4.38 5.91 -9.14
C THR A 40 3.18 5.28 -8.43
N ALA A 41 2.03 5.14 -9.09
CA ALA A 41 0.90 4.33 -8.63
C ALA A 41 1.18 2.83 -8.86
N CYS A 42 2.30 2.39 -8.29
CA CYS A 42 2.74 1.00 -8.19
C CYS A 42 3.01 0.71 -6.71
N TYR A 43 2.14 -0.08 -6.09
CA TYR A 43 2.14 -0.34 -4.65
C TYR A 43 2.26 -1.84 -4.33
N TRP A 44 2.91 -2.16 -3.22
CA TRP A 44 2.91 -3.49 -2.64
C TRP A 44 2.92 -3.41 -1.11
N VAL A 45 2.50 -4.48 -0.46
CA VAL A 45 2.66 -4.64 0.99
C VAL A 45 3.96 -5.37 1.28
N GLU A 46 4.72 -4.89 2.26
CA GLU A 46 5.98 -5.49 2.69
C GLU A 46 6.00 -5.67 4.21
N CYS A 47 6.53 -6.80 4.67
CA CYS A 47 6.80 -7.01 6.09
C CYS A 47 8.14 -6.39 6.47
N SER A 48 8.15 -5.42 7.38
CA SER A 48 9.37 -4.73 7.83
C SER A 48 10.34 -5.65 8.61
N LEU A 49 9.90 -6.84 9.03
CA LEU A 49 10.74 -7.79 9.77
C LEU A 49 11.42 -8.82 8.87
N CYS A 50 10.66 -9.54 8.04
CA CYS A 50 11.19 -10.63 7.21
C CYS A 50 11.22 -10.31 5.72
N THR A 51 10.95 -9.05 5.34
CA THR A 51 10.96 -8.51 3.97
C THR A 51 10.07 -9.29 2.99
N ALA A 52 9.09 -10.03 3.50
CA ALA A 52 8.14 -10.74 2.66
C ALA A 52 7.22 -9.73 1.98
N GLN A 53 7.07 -9.88 0.67
CA GLN A 53 6.33 -8.96 -0.19
C GLN A 53 5.03 -9.60 -0.68
N GLY A 54 3.98 -8.78 -0.78
CA GLY A 54 2.73 -9.11 -1.43
C GLY A 54 2.82 -8.99 -2.95
N ALA A 55 1.69 -9.21 -3.61
CA ALA A 55 1.58 -8.91 -5.03
C ALA A 55 1.78 -7.42 -5.29
N VAL A 56 2.49 -7.10 -6.36
CA VAL A 56 2.63 -5.73 -6.85
C VAL A 56 1.35 -5.38 -7.62
N VAL A 57 0.71 -4.28 -7.22
CA VAL A 57 -0.42 -3.70 -7.93
C VAL A 57 0.06 -2.42 -8.59
N ALA A 58 -0.18 -2.27 -9.89
CA ALA A 58 0.24 -1.09 -10.65
C ALA A 58 -0.88 -0.61 -11.58
N ALA A 59 -0.98 0.70 -11.76
CA ALA A 59 -1.81 1.27 -12.81
C ALA A 59 -1.15 1.05 -14.19
N ALA A 60 -1.96 0.76 -15.21
CA ALA A 60 -1.45 0.45 -16.54
C ALA A 60 -0.93 1.67 -17.32
N ASP A 61 -1.48 2.87 -17.06
CA ASP A 61 -1.33 4.03 -17.96
C ASP A 61 -1.11 5.36 -17.22
N GLU A 62 -0.16 5.42 -16.29
CA GLU A 62 0.14 6.68 -15.57
C GLU A 62 0.78 7.76 -16.45
N GLU A 63 1.54 7.38 -17.47
CA GLU A 63 2.34 8.32 -18.29
C GLU A 63 1.51 9.34 -19.06
N GLN A 64 0.21 9.10 -19.25
CA GLN A 64 -0.68 9.98 -20.02
C GLN A 64 -1.52 10.91 -19.13
N ILE A 65 -1.37 10.82 -17.80
CA ILE A 65 -2.25 11.51 -16.86
C ILE A 65 -1.64 12.85 -16.46
N VAL A 66 -2.14 13.90 -17.08
CA VAL A 66 -1.73 15.29 -16.80
C VAL A 66 -2.51 15.94 -15.65
N ASP A 67 -3.64 15.36 -15.25
CA ASP A 67 -4.49 15.90 -14.19
C ASP A 67 -4.12 15.35 -12.81
N THR A 68 -3.82 16.27 -11.88
CA THR A 68 -3.42 15.93 -10.50
C THR A 68 -4.52 15.26 -9.69
N VAL A 69 -5.80 15.51 -10.00
CA VAL A 69 -6.92 14.88 -9.27
C VAL A 69 -7.02 13.41 -9.68
N THR A 70 -6.99 13.14 -10.98
CA THR A 70 -7.00 11.80 -11.57
C THR A 70 -5.81 10.98 -11.07
N MET A 71 -4.61 11.59 -11.03
CA MET A 71 -3.42 10.94 -10.49
C MET A 71 -3.63 10.53 -9.02
N LYS A 72 -4.16 11.43 -8.17
CA LYS A 72 -4.44 11.09 -6.77
C LYS A 72 -5.44 9.94 -6.63
N THR A 73 -6.51 9.94 -7.43
CA THR A 73 -7.52 8.87 -7.43
C THR A 73 -6.89 7.52 -7.77
N ILE A 74 -6.05 7.47 -8.80
CA ILE A 74 -5.37 6.24 -9.22
C ILE A 74 -4.40 5.75 -8.15
N HIS A 75 -3.61 6.64 -7.57
CA HIS A 75 -2.75 6.29 -6.44
C HIS A 75 -3.56 5.68 -5.28
N ALA A 76 -4.70 6.27 -4.93
CA ALA A 76 -5.57 5.76 -3.88
C ALA A 76 -6.14 4.38 -4.25
N GLU A 77 -6.61 4.17 -5.48
CA GLU A 77 -7.15 2.89 -5.96
C GLU A 77 -6.10 1.78 -5.89
N VAL A 78 -4.90 2.01 -6.43
CA VAL A 78 -3.82 1.01 -6.44
C VAL A 78 -3.31 0.72 -5.03
N PHE A 79 -3.14 1.77 -4.20
CA PHE A 79 -2.77 1.62 -2.79
C PHE A 79 -3.75 0.72 -2.04
N ASN A 80 -5.05 0.98 -2.21
CA ASN A 80 -6.13 0.23 -1.58
C ASN A 80 -6.16 -1.23 -2.04
N GLU A 81 -5.91 -1.47 -3.32
CA GLU A 81 -5.90 -2.80 -3.88
C GLU A 81 -4.69 -3.62 -3.40
N ALA A 82 -3.52 -2.98 -3.20
CA ALA A 82 -2.39 -3.65 -2.56
C ALA A 82 -2.71 -4.13 -1.13
N ILE A 83 -3.43 -3.31 -0.34
CA ILE A 83 -3.92 -3.71 0.99
C ILE A 83 -4.90 -4.88 0.88
N ARG A 84 -5.87 -4.79 -0.04
CA ARG A 84 -6.87 -5.86 -0.22
C ARG A 84 -6.22 -7.16 -0.61
N SER A 85 -5.38 -7.16 -1.64
CA SER A 85 -4.65 -8.34 -2.14
C SER A 85 -3.88 -9.01 -1.01
N TRP A 86 -3.14 -8.23 -0.20
CA TRP A 86 -2.47 -8.78 0.98
C TRP A 86 -3.44 -9.42 1.98
N ASN A 87 -4.54 -8.75 2.28
CA ASN A 87 -5.50 -9.20 3.29
C ASN A 87 -6.32 -10.41 2.86
N ILE A 88 -6.65 -10.55 1.58
CA ILE A 88 -7.29 -11.76 1.03
C ILE A 88 -6.27 -12.86 0.73
N ARG A 89 -4.98 -12.52 0.91
CA ARG A 89 -3.77 -13.31 0.67
C ARG A 89 -3.45 -13.61 -0.79
N PHE A 90 -4.28 -13.17 -1.74
CA PHE A 90 -4.02 -13.08 -3.19
C PHE A 90 -5.01 -12.11 -3.84
#